data_AF-A0A2E4T3J6-F1
#
_entry.id   AF-A0A2E4T3J6-F1
#
_cell.length_a   1.000
_cell.length_b   1.000
_cell.length_c   1.000
_cell.angle_alpha   90.00
_cell.angle_beta   90.00
_cell.angle_gamma   90.00
#
_symmetry.space_group_name_H-M   'P 1'
#
loop_
_entity.id
_entity.type
_entity.pdbx_description
1 polymer ?
#
loop_
_entity_poly.entity_id
_entity_poly.type
_entity_poly.pdbx_seq_one_letter_code
_entity_poly.pdbx_strand_id
1 'polypeptide(L)' 'MAINIDIPKAREIHKSELRIERKEKLEALDILFMKAQEAGEDTSDIVAKKQLLRDVTKEVDNKDTTETIRAVKLPNVGV' A
#
# COMPACT_ATOMS: atom_id res chain seq x y z
N MET A 1 33.94 7.13 -7.05
CA MET A 1 32.66 7.64 -7.59
C MET A 1 31.64 7.55 -6.45
N ALA A 2 31.41 8.62 -5.69
CA ALA A 2 30.40 8.59 -4.63
C ALA A 2 29.03 8.77 -5.29
N ILE A 3 28.21 7.72 -5.30
CA ILE A 3 26.81 7.83 -5.68
C ILE A 3 26.13 8.55 -4.51
N ASN A 4 25.97 9.86 -4.61
CA ASN A 4 25.11 10.61 -3.70
C ASN A 4 23.67 10.15 -3.97
N ILE A 5 23.16 9.30 -3.09
CA ILE A 5 21.76 8.86 -3.15
C ILE A 5 20.93 10.02 -2.59
N ASP A 6 20.18 10.68 -3.46
CA ASP A 6 19.17 11.66 -3.08
C ASP A 6 18.02 10.94 -2.36
N ILE A 7 18.17 10.78 -1.04
CA ILE A 7 17.14 10.28 -0.11
C ILE A 7 15.76 10.92 -0.33
N PRO A 8 15.62 12.26 -0.53
CA PRO A 8 14.31 12.86 -0.79
C PRO A 8 13.68 12.39 -2.11
N LYS A 9 14.48 12.21 -3.15
CA LYS A 9 13.99 11.72 -4.45
C LYS A 9 13.61 10.24 -4.39
N ALA A 10 14.36 9.44 -3.62
CA ALA A 10 14.03 8.04 -3.37
C ALA A 10 12.69 7.88 -2.62
N ARG A 11 12.40 8.76 -1.64
CA ARG A 11 11.10 8.81 -0.96
C ARG A 11 9.96 9.08 -1.92
N GLU A 12 10.08 10.09 -2.78
CA GLU A 12 9.03 10.48 -3.72
C GLU A 12 8.73 9.38 -4.76
N ILE A 13 9.76 8.73 -5.31
CA ILE A 13 9.61 7.62 -6.25
C ILE A 13 8.89 6.47 -5.55
N HIS A 14 9.36 6.05 -4.37
CA HIS A 14 8.75 4.94 -3.66
C HIS A 14 7.31 5.24 -3.23
N LYS A 15 7.01 6.47 -2.82
CA LYS A 15 5.65 6.91 -2.51
C LYS A 15 4.74 6.86 -3.73
N SER A 16 5.26 7.17 -4.92
CA SER A 16 4.51 7.10 -6.16
C SER A 16 4.22 5.66 -6.57
N GLU A 17 5.20 4.78 -6.50
CA GLU A 17 5.01 3.33 -6.73
C GLU A 17 3.98 2.74 -5.76
N LEU A 18 4.11 3.05 -4.46
CA LEU A 18 3.18 2.55 -3.45
C LEU A 18 1.74 3.06 -3.68
N ARG A 19 1.57 4.28 -4.21
CA ARG A 19 0.25 4.83 -4.57
C ARG A 19 -0.36 4.09 -5.76
N ILE A 20 0.45 3.72 -6.75
CA ILE A 20 0.00 2.96 -7.93
C ILE A 20 -0.45 1.58 -7.49
N GLU A 21 0.42 0.82 -6.83
CA GLU A 21 0.08 -0.53 -6.37
C GLU A 21 -1.08 -0.51 -5.35
N ARG A 22 -1.15 0.49 -4.46
CA ARG A 22 -2.28 0.67 -3.55
C ARG A 22 -3.59 0.87 -4.30
N LYS A 23 -3.57 1.62 -5.42
CA LYS A 23 -4.78 1.87 -6.21
C LYS A 23 -5.29 0.55 -6.79
N GLU A 24 -4.43 -0.24 -7.44
CA GLU A 24 -4.79 -1.55 -7.99
C GLU A 24 -5.32 -2.50 -6.91
N LYS A 25 -4.66 -2.57 -5.75
CA LYS A 25 -5.13 -3.42 -4.62
C LYS A 25 -6.44 -2.94 -4.02
N LEU A 26 -6.67 -1.63 -3.93
CA LEU A 26 -7.94 -1.07 -3.46
C LEU A 26 -9.07 -1.40 -4.43
N GLU A 27 -8.83 -1.31 -5.74
CA GLU A 27 -9.81 -1.66 -6.78
C GLU A 27 -10.15 -3.16 -6.72
N ALA A 28 -9.16 -4.04 -6.57
CA ALA A 28 -9.38 -5.48 -6.40
C ALA A 28 -10.19 -5.82 -5.13
N LEU A 29 -9.87 -5.18 -4.00
CA LEU A 29 -10.64 -5.33 -2.76
C LEU A 29 -12.04 -4.73 -2.86
N ASP A 30 -12.25 -3.71 -3.69
CA ASP A 30 -13.58 -3.15 -3.95
C ASP A 30 -14.47 -4.14 -4.69
N ILE A 31 -13.91 -4.81 -5.70
CA ILE A 31 -14.60 -5.89 -6.42
C ILE A 31 -14.94 -7.05 -5.47
N LEU A 32 -14.00 -7.48 -4.62
CA LEU A 32 -14.28 -8.52 -3.63
C LEU A 32 -15.34 -8.06 -2.61
N PHE A 33 -15.30 -6.80 -2.19
CA PHE A 33 -16.29 -6.23 -1.27
C PHE A 33 -17.69 -6.29 -1.88
N MET A 34 -17.84 -5.87 -3.14
CA MET A 34 -19.12 -5.93 -3.85
C MET A 34 -19.61 -7.38 -3.98
N LYS A 35 -18.73 -8.31 -4.38
CA LYS A 35 -19.07 -9.75 -4.47
C LYS A 35 -19.52 -10.34 -3.13
N ALA A 36 -18.78 -10.06 -2.06
CA ALA A 36 -19.11 -10.54 -0.72
C ALA A 36 -20.44 -9.93 -0.22
N GLN A 37 -20.66 -8.64 -0.49
CA GLN A 37 -21.91 -7.97 -0.13
C GLN A 37 -23.11 -8.55 -0.90
N GLU A 38 -22.95 -8.86 -2.19
CA GLU A 38 -23.99 -9.52 -3.00
C GLU A 38 -24.24 -10.97 -2.59
N ALA A 39 -23.19 -11.67 -2.14
CA ALA A 39 -23.28 -13.04 -1.60
C ALA A 39 -23.82 -13.10 -0.16
N GLY A 40 -23.94 -11.96 0.53
CA GLY A 40 -24.31 -11.90 1.95
C GLY A 40 -23.21 -12.41 2.89
N GLU A 41 -21.95 -12.39 2.44
CA GLU A 41 -20.78 -12.78 3.24
C GLU A 41 -20.26 -11.63 4.11
N ASP A 42 -19.42 -11.96 5.09
CA ASP A 42 -18.81 -10.95 5.96
C ASP A 42 -17.79 -10.10 5.19
N THR A 43 -17.94 -8.77 5.29
CA THR A 43 -17.08 -7.80 4.60
C THR A 43 -16.09 -7.10 5.53
N SER A 44 -16.11 -7.41 6.83
CA SER A 44 -15.30 -6.76 7.86
C SER A 44 -13.80 -6.93 7.58
N ASP A 45 -13.39 -8.12 7.16
CA ASP A 45 -12.02 -8.42 6.72
C ASP A 45 -11.59 -7.56 5.53
N ILE A 46 -12.48 -7.36 4.56
CA ILE A 46 -12.18 -6.59 3.35
C ILE A 46 -12.03 -5.11 3.69
N VAL A 47 -12.87 -4.57 4.58
CA VAL A 47 -12.77 -3.20 5.08
C VAL A 47 -11.49 -3.01 5.90
N ALA A 48 -11.12 -3.96 6.76
CA ALA A 48 -9.88 -3.92 7.53
C ALA A 48 -8.64 -3.91 6.59
N LYS A 49 -8.65 -4.74 5.55
CA LYS A 49 -7.60 -4.77 4.51
C LYS A 49 -7.49 -3.45 3.75
N LYS A 50 -8.61 -2.82 3.39
CA LYS A 50 -8.64 -1.48 2.77
C LYS A 50 -8.05 -0.41 3.69
N GLN A 51 -8.31 -0.51 4.99
CA GLN A 51 -7.75 0.41 5.98
C GLN A 51 -6.23 0.23 6.14
N LEU A 52 -5.76 -1.02 6.23
CA LEU A 52 -4.32 -1.34 6.30
C LEU A 52 -3.54 -0.81 5.08
N LEU A 53 -4.09 -0.95 3.88
CA LEU A 53 -3.48 -0.39 2.65
C LEU A 53 -3.30 1.13 2.70
N ARG A 54 -4.25 1.85 3.31
CA ARG A 54 -4.17 3.31 3.49
C ARG A 54 -3.16 3.68 4.57
N ASP A 55 -3.10 2.90 5.65
CA ASP A 55 -2.22 3.15 6.78
C ASP A 55 -0.74 2.93 6.42
N VAL A 56 -0.45 1.91 5.62
CA VAL A 56 0.91 1.62 5.14
C VAL A 56 1.51 2.75 4.31
N THR A 57 0.70 3.57 3.63
CA THR A 57 1.22 4.75 2.91
C THR A 57 1.61 5.89 3.85
N LYS A 58 1.05 5.93 5.07
CA LYS A 58 1.44 6.91 6.11
C LYS A 58 2.74 6.49 6.80
N GLU A 59 2.94 5.20 6.98
CA GLU A 59 4.18 4.63 7.53
C GLU A 59 5.43 4.92 6.67
N VAL A 60 5.25 5.08 5.34
CA VAL A 60 6.34 5.51 4.43
C VAL A 60 6.81 6.94 4.75
N ASP A 61 5.94 7.81 5.27
CA ASP A 61 6.27 9.21 5.55
C ASP A 61 7.23 9.35 6.74
N ASN A 62 7.23 8.37 7.66
CA ASN A 62 8.07 8.32 8.85
C ASN A 62 9.44 7.64 8.62
N LYS A 63 9.83 7.35 7.37
CA LYS A 63 11.06 6.58 7.07
C LYS A 63 12.09 7.43 6.31
N ASP A 64 13.29 7.52 6.88
CA ASP A 64 14.39 8.37 6.41
C ASP A 64 15.53 7.62 5.70
N THR A 65 15.41 6.31 5.48
CA THR A 65 16.44 5.51 4.79
C THR A 65 15.84 4.72 3.62
N THR A 66 16.53 4.67 2.49
CA THR A 66 16.12 3.94 1.27
C THR A 66 15.81 2.47 1.53
N GLU A 67 16.52 1.84 2.47
CA GLU A 67 16.28 0.45 2.89
C GLU A 67 14.96 0.31 3.65
N THR A 68 14.68 1.20 4.59
CA THR A 68 13.40 1.22 5.33
C THR A 68 12.22 1.56 4.43
N ILE A 69 12.42 2.45 3.47
CA ILE A 69 11.43 2.82 2.45
C ILE A 69 11.11 1.57 1.62
N ARG A 70 12.12 0.90 1.05
CA ARG A 70 11.95 -0.33 0.26
C ARG A 70 11.35 -1.50 1.06
N ALA A 71 11.56 -1.54 2.38
CA ALA A 71 10.97 -2.53 3.26
C ALA A 71 9.46 -2.31 3.48
N VAL A 72 8.93 -1.12 3.18
CA VAL A 72 7.48 -0.90 3.16
C VAL A 72 6.90 -1.59 1.94
N LYS A 73 6.32 -2.75 2.19
CA LYS A 73 5.57 -3.50 1.19
C LYS A 73 4.10 -3.44 1.55
N LEU A 74 3.26 -3.38 0.52
CA LEU A 74 1.82 -3.46 0.71
C LEU A 74 1.48 -4.79 1.39
N PRO A 75 0.62 -4.78 2.41
CA PRO A 75 0.24 -5.98 3.11
C PRO A 75 -0.37 -6.96 2.10
N ASN A 76 -0.10 -8.24 2.29
CA ASN A 76 -0.72 -9.26 1.45
C ASN A 76 -2.20 -9.34 1.81
N VAL A 77 -3.02 -8.67 1.00
CA VAL A 77 -4.47 -8.56 1.21
C VAL A 77 -5.24 -9.73 0.59
N GLY A 78 -4.55 -10.73 0.02
CA GLY A 78 -5.17 -11.98 -0.46
C GLY A 78 -6.15 -11.76 -1.61
N VAL A 79 -5.87 -10.75 -2.45
CA VAL A 79 -6.52 -10.49 -3.75
C VAL A 79 -5.65 -11.02 -4.87
#